data_AF-A0A0B1SDB4-F1
#
_entry.id   AF-A0A0B1SDB4-F1
#
_cell.length_a   1.000
_cell.length_b   1.000
_cell.length_c   1.000
_cell.angle_alpha   90.00
_cell.angle_beta   90.00
_cell.angle_gamma   90.00
#
_symmetry.space_group_name_H-M   'P 1'
#
loop_
_entity.id
_entity.type
_entity.pdbx_description
1 polymer ?
#
loop_
_entity_poly.entity_id
_entity_poly.type
_entity_poly.pdbx_seq_one_letter_code
_entity_poly.pdbx_strand_id
1 'polypeptide(L)'
;MACRTTDKSKKKELVLEGKAFALEGYHLNEDDFNALKWAAIMTGSSTDYLGTKEKIEEGGKFKQLLDKALAMDSKEFSLLHMRGRYSYSVASLSWIERKAAAVFYATPPTATMEEALEDFLAAYEVKPDWIENLIYIAR
;
A
#
# COMPACT_ATOMS: atom_id res chain seq x y z
N MET A 1 -23.79 0.39 -0.91
CA MET A 1 -23.76 1.82 -0.52
C MET A 1 -22.44 2.11 0.18
N ALA A 2 -21.45 2.68 -0.52
CA ALA A 2 -20.28 3.21 0.15
C ALA A 2 -20.63 4.62 0.64
N CYS A 3 -20.67 4.83 1.96
CA CYS A 3 -20.78 6.17 2.54
C CYS A 3 -19.53 6.96 2.17
N ARG A 4 -19.61 7.79 1.13
CA ARG A 4 -18.54 8.71 0.76
C ARG A 4 -18.60 9.90 1.71
N THR A 5 -17.93 9.80 2.85
CA THR A 5 -17.80 10.94 3.77
C THR A 5 -16.80 11.96 3.21
N THR A 6 -17.16 13.23 3.21
CA THR A 6 -16.23 14.34 2.91
C THR A 6 -15.43 14.77 4.15
N ASP A 7 -15.79 14.24 5.32
CA ASP A 7 -15.10 14.50 6.59
C ASP A 7 -13.79 13.72 6.65
N LYS A 8 -12.67 14.45 6.66
CA LYS A 8 -11.31 13.91 6.75
C LYS A 8 -11.08 13.16 8.07
N SER A 9 -11.64 13.64 9.17
CA SER A 9 -11.52 13.01 10.49
C SER A 9 -12.25 11.67 10.51
N LYS A 10 -13.49 11.65 10.00
CA LYS A 10 -14.26 10.41 9.92
C LYS A 10 -13.62 9.39 8.98
N LYS A 11 -13.04 9.85 7.86
CA LYS A 11 -12.29 8.98 6.96
C LYS A 11 -11.09 8.32 7.65
N LYS A 12 -10.33 9.09 8.43
CA LYS A 12 -9.20 8.56 9.22
C LYS A 12 -9.66 7.48 10.20
N GLU A 13 -10.73 7.75 10.96
CA GLU A 13 -11.29 6.80 11.92
C GLU A 13 -11.68 5.47 11.24
N LEU A 14 -12.43 5.54 10.14
CA LEU A 14 -12.86 4.37 9.38
C LEU A 14 -11.70 3.56 8.79
N VAL A 15 -10.63 4.23 8.34
CA VAL A 15 -9.44 3.54 7.81
C VAL A 15 -8.70 2.81 8.94
N LEU A 16 -8.56 3.42 10.11
CA LEU A 16 -7.90 2.80 11.25
C LEU A 16 -8.72 1.63 11.82
N GLU A 17 -10.04 1.79 11.92
CA GLU A 17 -10.96 0.74 12.33
C GLU A 17 -10.94 -0.44 11.34
N GLY A 18 -11.08 -0.17 10.04
CA GLY A 18 -11.06 -1.22 9.03
C GLY A 18 -9.71 -1.95 8.96
N LYS A 19 -8.59 -1.27 9.27
CA LYS A 19 -7.30 -1.93 9.43
C LYS A 19 -7.29 -2.92 10.59
N ALA A 20 -7.85 -2.53 11.74
CA ALA A 20 -7.92 -3.42 12.91
C ALA A 20 -8.69 -4.71 12.56
N PHE A 21 -9.88 -4.58 11.95
CA PHE A 21 -10.67 -5.74 11.54
C PHE A 21 -9.99 -6.58 10.45
N ALA A 22 -9.34 -5.95 9.48
CA ALA A 22 -8.64 -6.68 8.43
C ALA A 22 -7.45 -7.50 8.97
N LEU A 23 -6.70 -6.94 9.92
CA LEU A 23 -5.61 -7.66 10.59
C LEU A 23 -6.14 -8.79 11.48
N GLU A 24 -7.21 -8.55 12.24
CA GLU A 24 -7.86 -9.61 13.03
C GLU A 24 -8.31 -10.78 12.15
N GLY A 25 -9.00 -10.49 11.04
CA GLY A 25 -9.41 -11.50 10.07
C GLY A 25 -8.23 -12.27 9.47
N TYR A 26 -7.14 -11.57 9.12
CA TYR A 26 -5.93 -12.20 8.63
C TYR A 26 -5.29 -13.12 9.68
N HIS A 27 -5.21 -12.72 10.95
CA HIS A 27 -4.63 -13.56 11.99
C HIS A 27 -5.48 -14.78 12.38
N LEU A 28 -6.78 -14.76 12.08
CA LEU A 28 -7.64 -15.94 12.23
C LEU A 28 -7.37 -17.01 11.16
N ASN A 29 -6.99 -16.60 9.95
CA ASN A 29 -6.58 -17.51 8.87
C ASN A 29 -5.58 -16.83 7.93
N GLU A 30 -4.29 -17.07 8.17
CA GLU A 30 -3.22 -16.42 7.41
C GLU A 30 -3.04 -16.95 5.98
N ASP A 31 -3.77 -18.00 5.62
CA ASP A 31 -3.79 -18.60 4.27
C ASP A 31 -5.01 -18.13 3.45
N ASP A 32 -5.92 -17.34 4.04
CA ASP A 32 -7.02 -16.73 3.29
C ASP A 32 -6.53 -15.51 2.50
N PHE A 33 -6.59 -15.61 1.18
CA PHE A 33 -6.14 -14.55 0.28
C PHE A 33 -6.90 -13.23 0.48
N ASN A 34 -8.22 -13.29 0.70
CA ASN A 34 -9.02 -12.06 0.84
C ASN A 34 -8.71 -11.36 2.16
N ALA A 35 -8.55 -12.10 3.25
CA ALA A 35 -8.15 -11.58 4.54
C ALA A 35 -6.77 -10.91 4.45
N LEU A 36 -5.78 -11.59 3.87
CA LEU A 36 -4.45 -11.04 3.64
C LEU A 36 -4.47 -9.80 2.72
N LYS A 37 -5.23 -9.85 1.62
CA LYS A 37 -5.41 -8.72 0.70
C LYS A 37 -5.96 -7.49 1.42
N TRP A 38 -7.04 -7.64 2.18
CA TRP A 38 -7.64 -6.52 2.91
C TRP A 38 -6.72 -6.02 4.03
N ALA A 39 -5.99 -6.91 4.70
CA ALA A 39 -4.97 -6.53 5.67
C ALA A 39 -3.88 -5.66 5.03
N ALA A 40 -3.38 -6.03 3.85
CA ALA A 40 -2.44 -5.22 3.08
C ALA A 40 -3.06 -3.86 2.68
N ILE A 41 -4.26 -3.85 2.09
CA ILE A 41 -4.93 -2.63 1.61
C ILE A 41 -5.15 -1.63 2.74
N MET A 42 -5.70 -2.09 3.87
CA MET A 42 -6.01 -1.21 4.99
C MET A 42 -4.75 -0.76 5.73
N THR A 43 -3.72 -1.59 5.82
CA THR A 43 -2.42 -1.20 6.39
C THR A 43 -1.76 -0.12 5.54
N GLY A 44 -1.66 -0.32 4.23
CA GLY A 44 -1.12 0.67 3.29
C GLY A 44 -1.90 1.99 3.33
N SER A 45 -3.23 1.91 3.27
CA SER A 45 -4.11 3.08 3.34
C SER A 45 -3.99 3.86 4.65
N SER A 46 -3.72 3.17 5.78
CA SER A 46 -3.54 3.83 7.08
C SER A 46 -2.33 4.75 7.13
N THR A 47 -1.30 4.48 6.31
CA THR A 47 -0.04 5.24 6.31
C THR A 47 -0.21 6.70 5.88
N ASP A 48 -1.28 7.02 5.15
CA ASP A 48 -1.63 8.39 4.75
C ASP A 48 -2.03 9.28 5.95
N TYR A 49 -2.27 8.69 7.11
CA TYR A 49 -2.74 9.36 8.33
C TYR A 49 -1.73 9.36 9.49
N LEU A 50 -0.52 8.86 9.25
CA LEU A 50 0.53 8.66 10.25
C LEU A 50 1.61 9.74 10.19
N GLY A 51 2.28 9.96 11.32
CA GLY A 51 3.52 10.73 11.36
C GLY A 51 4.66 9.99 10.66
N THR A 52 5.77 10.69 10.38
CA THR A 52 6.90 10.14 9.62
C THR A 52 7.44 8.84 10.22
N LYS A 53 7.58 8.77 11.55
CA LYS A 53 8.11 7.60 12.24
C LYS A 53 7.17 6.41 12.14
N GLU A 54 5.89 6.59 12.49
CA GLU A 54 4.89 5.54 12.43
C GLU A 54 4.65 5.07 10.99
N LYS A 55 4.71 5.98 10.02
CA LYS A 55 4.62 5.65 8.59
C LYS A 55 5.75 4.74 8.14
N ILE A 56 6.96 4.92 8.66
CA ILE A 56 8.09 4.03 8.39
C ILE A 56 7.79 2.65 8.96
N GLU A 57 7.47 2.53 10.24
CA GLU A 57 7.20 1.24 10.87
C GLU A 57 6.05 0.49 10.19
N GLU A 58 4.96 1.20 9.89
CA GLU A 58 3.79 0.63 9.21
C GLU A 58 4.05 0.33 7.73
N GLY A 59 4.92 1.09 7.06
CA GLY A 59 5.36 0.81 5.70
C GLY A 59 6.08 -0.53 5.59
N GLY A 60 6.86 -0.91 6.61
CA GLY A 60 7.50 -2.23 6.69
C GLY A 60 6.48 -3.37 6.80
N LYS A 61 5.50 -3.24 7.72
CA LYS A 61 4.42 -4.23 7.89
C LYS A 61 3.57 -4.36 6.62
N PHE A 62 3.22 -3.23 6.03
CA PHE A 62 2.51 -3.18 4.76
C PHE A 62 3.25 -3.96 3.67
N LYS A 63 4.56 -3.73 3.51
CA LYS A 63 5.37 -4.41 2.49
C LYS A 63 5.37 -5.93 2.68
N GLN A 64 5.48 -6.41 3.92
CA GLN A 64 5.41 -7.84 4.22
C GLN A 64 4.06 -8.47 3.82
N LEU A 65 2.95 -7.82 4.18
CA LEU A 65 1.61 -8.28 3.80
C LEU A 65 1.40 -8.26 2.29
N LEU A 66 1.83 -7.17 1.64
CA LEU A 66 1.74 -6.99 0.20
C LEU A 66 2.51 -8.07 -0.56
N ASP A 67 3.75 -8.35 -0.16
CA ASP A 67 4.58 -9.36 -0.80
C ASP A 67 4.00 -10.76 -0.64
N LYS A 68 3.50 -11.09 0.56
CA LYS A 68 2.80 -12.36 0.79
C LYS A 68 1.56 -12.47 -0.09
N ALA A 69 0.78 -11.39 -0.21
CA ALA A 69 -0.44 -11.38 -1.02
C ALA A 69 -0.15 -11.55 -2.51
N LEU A 70 0.86 -10.84 -3.04
CA LEU A 70 1.28 -10.96 -4.44
C LEU A 70 1.96 -12.30 -4.76
N ALA A 71 2.50 -12.99 -3.76
CA ALA A 71 2.97 -14.37 -3.92
C ALA A 71 1.80 -15.37 -4.10
N MET A 72 0.63 -15.07 -3.54
CA MET A 72 -0.58 -15.89 -3.71
C MET A 72 -1.32 -15.57 -5.02
N ASP A 73 -1.47 -14.29 -5.34
CA ASP A 73 -2.04 -13.84 -6.62
C ASP A 73 -1.24 -12.65 -7.15
N SER A 74 -0.36 -12.93 -8.12
CA SER A 74 0.51 -11.94 -8.74
C SER A 74 -0.18 -11.01 -9.72
N LYS A 75 -1.47 -11.26 -10.04
CA LYS A 75 -2.25 -10.48 -11.01
C LYS A 75 -3.36 -9.66 -10.36
N GLU A 76 -3.45 -9.66 -9.04
CA GLU A 76 -4.48 -8.89 -8.36
C GLU A 76 -4.23 -7.38 -8.54
N PHE A 77 -5.13 -6.73 -9.29
CA PHE A 77 -4.93 -5.37 -9.77
C PHE A 77 -4.75 -4.33 -8.64
N SER A 78 -5.43 -4.50 -7.50
CA SER A 78 -5.35 -3.55 -6.39
C SER A 78 -4.03 -3.70 -5.62
N LEU A 79 -3.51 -4.92 -5.49
CA LEU A 79 -2.19 -5.19 -4.89
C LEU A 79 -1.06 -4.71 -5.81
N LEU A 80 -1.15 -4.96 -7.13
CA LEU A 80 -0.20 -4.42 -8.11
C LEU A 80 -0.16 -2.89 -8.03
N HIS A 81 -1.32 -2.24 -8.06
CA HIS A 81 -1.40 -0.79 -7.89
C HIS A 81 -0.76 -0.30 -6.58
N MET A 82 -0.98 -1.01 -5.47
CA MET A 82 -0.37 -0.65 -4.19
C MET A 82 1.15 -0.85 -4.16
N ARG A 83 1.68 -1.88 -4.84
CA ARG A 83 3.14 -2.05 -5.01
C ARG A 83 3.72 -0.95 -5.89
N GLY A 84 3.04 -0.58 -6.97
CA GLY A 84 3.41 0.57 -7.79
C GLY A 84 3.45 1.88 -6.98
N ARG A 85 2.44 2.13 -6.13
CA ARG A 85 2.42 3.29 -5.22
C ARG A 85 3.57 3.28 -4.22
N TYR A 86 3.91 2.11 -3.69
CA TYR A 86 5.05 1.95 -2.79
C TYR A 86 6.37 2.27 -3.51
N SER A 87 6.61 1.66 -4.66
CA SER A 87 7.80 1.87 -5.50
C SER A 87 7.94 3.33 -5.90
N TYR A 88 6.85 3.96 -6.37
CA TYR A 88 6.81 5.39 -6.69
C TYR A 88 7.18 6.25 -5.48
N SER A 89 6.61 5.95 -4.31
CA SER A 89 6.91 6.68 -3.07
C SER A 89 8.37 6.54 -2.66
N VAL A 90 8.95 5.34 -2.77
CA VAL A 90 10.36 5.08 -2.42
C VAL A 90 11.31 5.74 -3.41
N ALA A 91 11.01 5.65 -4.71
CA ALA A 91 11.79 6.27 -5.78
C ALA A 91 11.78 7.81 -5.66
N SER A 92 10.65 8.39 -5.21
CA SER A 92 10.45 9.83 -5.01
C SER A 92 11.12 10.41 -3.77
N LEU A 93 11.64 9.59 -2.85
CA LEU A 93 12.29 10.09 -1.64
C LEU A 93 13.51 10.93 -1.99
N SER A 94 13.61 12.13 -1.44
CA SER A 94 14.83 12.94 -1.52
C SER A 94 16.00 12.22 -0.86
N TRP A 95 17.22 12.61 -1.20
CA TRP A 95 18.44 12.08 -0.58
C TRP A 95 18.43 12.20 0.96
N ILE A 96 17.84 13.28 1.48
CA ILE A 96 17.71 13.52 2.93
C ILE A 96 16.72 12.54 3.55
N GLU A 97 15.57 12.32 2.91
CA GLU A 97 14.56 11.36 3.38
C GLU A 97 15.07 9.91 3.32
N ARG A 98 15.86 9.55 2.31
CA ARG A 98 16.52 8.23 2.24
C ARG A 98 17.50 8.01 3.39
N LYS A 99 18.28 9.03 3.76
CA LYS A 99 19.18 8.95 4.93
C LYS A 99 18.43 8.84 6.25
N ALA A 100 17.31 9.57 6.41
CA ALA A 100 16.47 9.43 7.58
C ALA A 100 15.87 8.01 7.67
N ALA A 101 15.39 7.47 6.53
CA ALA A 101 14.89 6.10 6.46
C ALA A 101 15.97 5.05 6.81
N ALA A 102 17.24 5.29 6.45
CA ALA A 102 18.37 4.41 6.79
C ALA A 102 18.63 4.26 8.29
N VAL A 103 18.19 5.23 9.11
CA VAL A 103 18.31 5.14 10.58
C VAL A 103 17.26 4.19 11.16
N PHE A 104 16.10 4.09 10.50
CA PHE A 104 14.98 3.24 10.94
C PHE A 104 15.01 1.85 10.28
N TYR A 105 15.57 1.74 9.07
CA TYR A 105 15.74 0.49 8.35
C TYR A 105 17.22 0.12 8.26
N ALA A 106 17.58 -1.11 8.66
CA ALA A 106 18.96 -1.61 8.52
C ALA A 106 19.50 -1.50 7.08
N THR A 107 18.60 -1.54 6.09
CA THR A 107 18.88 -1.20 4.70
C THR A 107 17.72 -0.35 4.17
N PRO A 108 17.96 0.87 3.67
CA PRO A 108 16.90 1.71 3.11
C PRO A 108 16.17 0.98 1.98
N PRO A 109 14.83 1.08 1.88
CA PRO A 109 14.13 0.57 0.72
C PRO A 109 14.61 1.30 -0.53
N THR A 110 14.80 0.56 -1.61
CA THR A 110 15.15 1.08 -2.94
C THR A 110 14.07 0.65 -3.93
N ALA A 111 13.69 1.56 -4.81
CA ALA A 111 12.82 1.30 -5.94
C ALA A 111 13.09 2.30 -7.06
N THR A 112 12.69 1.97 -8.28
CA THR A 112 12.76 2.85 -9.46
C THR A 112 11.38 3.32 -9.91
N MET A 113 11.34 4.34 -10.77
CA MET A 113 10.09 4.79 -11.37
C MET A 113 9.56 3.76 -12.37
N GLU A 114 10.47 3.04 -13.04
CA GLU A 114 10.16 1.97 -13.98
C GLU A 114 9.46 0.81 -13.29
N GLU A 115 9.95 0.36 -12.12
CA GLU A 115 9.29 -0.68 -11.32
C GLU A 115 7.87 -0.27 -10.91
N ALA A 116 7.66 1.01 -10.60
CA ALA A 116 6.33 1.52 -10.28
C ALA A 116 5.41 1.50 -11.51
N LEU A 117 5.90 1.94 -12.66
CA LEU A 117 5.15 1.98 -13.91
C LEU A 117 4.76 0.58 -14.39
N GLU A 118 5.68 -0.39 -14.30
CA GLU A 118 5.41 -1.80 -14.64
C GLU A 118 4.20 -2.34 -13.86
N ASP A 119 4.15 -2.09 -12.55
CA ASP A 119 3.03 -2.49 -11.71
C ASP A 119 1.71 -1.79 -12.08
N PHE A 120 1.77 -0.48 -12.37
CA PHE A 120 0.57 0.24 -12.78
C PHE A 120 0.03 -0.23 -14.13
N LEU A 121 0.91 -0.54 -15.09
CA LEU A 121 0.51 -1.11 -16.37
C LEU A 121 -0.06 -2.52 -16.19
N ALA A 122 0.56 -3.37 -15.37
CA ALA A 122 0.02 -4.69 -15.05
C ALA A 122 -1.37 -4.61 -14.39
N ALA A 123 -1.59 -3.65 -13.49
CA ALA A 123 -2.92 -3.40 -12.92
C ALA A 123 -3.93 -2.90 -13.97
N TYR A 124 -3.48 -2.08 -14.94
CA TYR A 124 -4.31 -1.56 -16.03
C TYR A 124 -4.80 -2.67 -16.97
N GLU A 125 -3.95 -3.65 -17.30
CA GLU A 125 -4.34 -4.81 -18.12
C GLU A 125 -5.53 -5.59 -17.53
N VAL A 126 -5.65 -5.61 -16.20
CA VAL A 126 -6.73 -6.31 -15.49
C VAL A 126 -7.95 -5.40 -15.27
N LYS A 127 -7.74 -4.12 -15.01
CA LYS A 127 -8.80 -3.16 -14.70
C LYS A 127 -8.56 -1.79 -15.35
N PRO A 128 -8.82 -1.66 -16.66
CA PRO A 128 -8.44 -0.46 -17.43
C PRO A 128 -9.22 0.80 -17.02
N ASP A 129 -10.47 0.65 -16.55
CA ASP A 129 -11.34 1.78 -16.19
C ASP A 129 -11.10 2.32 -14.76
N TRP A 130 -10.07 1.84 -14.06
CA TRP A 130 -9.80 2.26 -12.69
C TRP A 130 -9.04 3.59 -12.64
N ILE A 131 -9.82 4.67 -12.45
CA ILE A 131 -9.33 6.06 -12.44
C ILE A 131 -8.13 6.28 -11.51
N GLU A 132 -8.12 5.69 -10.31
CA GLU A 132 -7.01 5.87 -9.37
C GLU A 132 -5.68 5.37 -9.97
N ASN A 133 -5.70 4.22 -10.64
CA ASN A 133 -4.51 3.69 -11.30
C ASN A 133 -4.08 4.52 -12.51
N LEU A 134 -5.04 4.97 -13.33
CA LEU A 134 -4.78 5.82 -14.49
C LEU A 134 -4.09 7.13 -14.12
N ILE A 135 -4.46 7.73 -12.98
CA ILE A 135 -3.81 8.95 -12.48
C ILE A 135 -2.32 8.72 -12.22
N TYR A 136 -1.93 7.54 -11.73
CA TYR A 136 -0.53 7.22 -11.48
C TYR A 136 0.26 6.90 -12.75
N ILE A 137 -0.38 6.29 -13.75
CA ILE A 137 0.25 6.06 -15.07
C ILE A 137 0.57 7.40 -15.76
N ALA A 138 -0.30 8.40 -15.61
CA ALA A 138 -0.15 9.70 -16.24
C ALA A 138 0.78 10.68 -15.49
N ARG A 139 1.35 10.27 -14.35
CA ARG A 139 2.01 11.17 -13.39
C ARG A 139 3.48 11.46 -13.70
#